data_AF-A0AA39QXV8-F1
#
_entry.id   AF-A0AA39QXV8-F1
#
_cell.length_a   1.000
_cell.length_b   1.000
_cell.length_c   1.000
_cell.angle_alpha   90.00
_cell.angle_beta   90.00
_cell.angle_gamma   90.00
#
_symmetry.space_group_name_H-M   'P 1'
#
loop_
_entity.id
_entity.type
_entity.pdbx_description
1 polymer ?
#
loop_
_entity_poly.entity_id
_entity_poly.type
_entity_poly.pdbx_seq_one_letter_code
_entity_poly.pdbx_strand_id
1 'polypeptide(L)'
;MAAPPSAYQDRHFLAVIGDEDSVTGLLLAGIGHVTQPPEAKKNFLVVDDKTEDSTIEHAFDDFTQERKDIAIVLINQHIAERIRNRVDTYTEAFPAVLEIPSKDHPYDPEKDSVLRRVRRLFGE
;
A
#
# COMPACT_ATOMS: atom_id res chain seq x y z
N MET A 1 20.38 -0.25 8.99
CA MET A 1 21.18 -1.14 8.13
C MET A 1 20.49 -1.25 6.79
N ALA A 2 21.19 -1.06 5.68
CA ALA A 2 20.59 -1.19 4.34
C ALA A 2 20.25 -2.67 4.07
N ALA A 3 19.07 -2.94 3.51
CA ALA A 3 18.68 -4.29 3.13
C ALA A 3 19.64 -4.86 2.07
N PRO A 4 19.89 -6.19 2.06
CA PRO A 4 20.73 -6.80 1.04
C PRO A 4 20.14 -6.60 -0.37
N PRO A 5 20.95 -6.45 -1.42
CA PRO A 5 20.48 -6.20 -2.79
C PRO A 5 19.44 -7.20 -3.30
N SER A 6 19.58 -8.48 -2.91
CA SER A 6 18.62 -9.54 -3.24
C SER A 6 17.21 -9.30 -2.71
N ALA A 7 17.02 -8.42 -1.71
CA ALA A 7 15.72 -8.14 -1.13
C ALA A 7 14.84 -7.22 -2.02
N TYR A 8 15.44 -6.49 -2.95
CA TYR A 8 14.74 -5.51 -3.81
C TYR A 8 15.06 -5.61 -5.31
N GLN A 9 16.04 -6.42 -5.72
CA GLN A 9 16.44 -6.54 -7.12
C GLN A 9 15.32 -6.91 -8.08
N ASP A 10 14.36 -7.75 -7.66
CA ASP A 10 13.26 -8.23 -8.50
C ASP A 10 11.94 -7.47 -8.26
N ARG A 11 11.96 -6.41 -7.44
CA ARG A 11 10.78 -5.60 -7.10
C ARG A 11 10.68 -4.41 -8.05
N HIS A 12 9.80 -4.49 -9.03
CA HIS A 12 9.69 -3.51 -10.11
C HIS A 12 8.35 -2.77 -10.15
N PHE A 13 7.32 -3.30 -9.48
CA PHE A 13 5.97 -2.76 -9.60
C PHE A 13 5.56 -1.93 -8.39
N LEU A 14 4.68 -0.96 -8.65
CA LEU A 14 3.91 -0.26 -7.63
C LEU A 14 2.57 -0.97 -7.50
N ALA A 15 2.02 -1.04 -6.31
CA ALA A 15 0.65 -1.48 -6.08
C ALA A 15 -0.18 -0.39 -5.43
N VAL A 16 -1.50 -0.40 -5.65
CA VAL A 16 -2.40 0.65 -5.15
C VAL A 16 -3.63 0.05 -4.48
N ILE A 17 -3.98 0.57 -3.32
CA ILE A 17 -5.27 0.34 -2.66
C ILE A 17 -5.90 1.70 -2.42
N GLY A 18 -6.92 2.05 -3.20
CA GLY A 18 -7.43 3.41 -3.19
C GLY A 18 -8.84 3.59 -3.68
N ASP A 19 -9.38 4.78 -3.49
CA ASP A 19 -10.65 5.19 -4.10
C ASP A 19 -10.55 5.27 -5.63
N GLU A 20 -11.71 5.34 -6.29
CA GLU A 20 -11.80 5.34 -7.75
C GLU A 20 -10.98 6.47 -8.39
N ASP A 21 -11.02 7.67 -7.81
CA ASP A 21 -10.30 8.84 -8.30
C ASP A 21 -8.76 8.64 -8.20
N SER A 22 -8.28 8.15 -7.05
CA SER A 22 -6.85 7.91 -6.81
C SER A 22 -6.30 6.79 -7.69
N VAL A 23 -7.00 5.65 -7.76
CA VAL A 23 -6.59 4.52 -8.59
C VAL A 23 -6.60 4.91 -10.07
N THR A 24 -7.63 5.60 -10.54
CA THR A 24 -7.71 6.08 -11.93
C THR A 24 -6.53 6.98 -12.28
N GLY A 25 -6.22 7.97 -11.44
CA GLY A 25 -5.09 8.88 -11.66
C GLY A 25 -3.75 8.14 -11.75
N LEU A 26 -3.54 7.17 -10.88
CA LEU A 26 -2.32 6.36 -10.85
C LEU A 26 -2.22 5.40 -12.05
N LEU A 27 -3.33 4.80 -12.48
CA LEU A 27 -3.37 3.98 -13.69
C LEU A 27 -3.03 4.80 -14.95
N LEU A 28 -3.49 6.05 -15.03
CA LEU A 28 -3.11 6.97 -16.11
C LEU A 28 -1.62 7.30 -16.12
N ALA A 29 -0.96 7.29 -14.96
CA ALA A 29 0.49 7.44 -14.86
C ALA A 29 1.26 6.19 -15.35
N GLY A 30 0.57 5.10 -15.68
CA GLY A 30 1.15 3.91 -16.30
C GLY A 30 1.64 2.85 -15.32
N ILE A 31 1.22 2.89 -14.04
CA ILE A 31 1.67 1.92 -13.05
C ILE A 31 0.89 0.59 -13.12
N GLY A 32 -0.24 0.56 -13.82
CA GLY A 32 -1.14 -0.58 -13.87
C GLY A 32 -0.50 -1.80 -14.53
N HIS A 33 -0.51 -2.93 -13.84
CA HIS A 33 0.02 -4.20 -14.32
C HIS A 33 -0.92 -5.36 -13.97
N VAL A 34 -1.09 -6.27 -14.91
CA VAL A 34 -1.82 -7.53 -14.74
C VAL A 34 -0.84 -8.66 -15.03
N THR A 35 -0.67 -9.57 -14.07
CA THR A 35 0.21 -10.73 -14.25
C THR A 35 -0.30 -11.64 -15.37
N GLN A 36 0.62 -12.35 -16.01
CA GLN A 36 0.27 -13.28 -17.09
C GLN A 36 -0.52 -14.49 -16.54
N PRO A 37 -1.38 -15.13 -17.36
CA PRO A 37 -2.09 -16.35 -16.99
C PRO A 37 -1.13 -17.44 -16.47
N PRO A 38 -1.56 -18.33 -15.54
CA PRO A 38 -2.96 -18.69 -15.24
C PRO A 38 -3.64 -17.87 -14.13
N GLU A 39 -2.88 -17.19 -13.25
CA GLU A 39 -3.43 -16.33 -12.19
C GLU A 39 -3.25 -14.86 -12.58
N ALA A 40 -4.25 -14.32 -13.28
CA ALA A 40 -4.28 -12.90 -13.64
C ALA A 40 -4.60 -12.04 -12.41
N LYS A 41 -3.56 -11.67 -11.65
CA LYS A 41 -3.63 -10.76 -10.49
C LYS A 41 -3.32 -9.34 -10.94
N LYS A 42 -4.15 -8.39 -10.49
CA LYS A 42 -3.95 -6.95 -10.69
C LYS A 42 -3.05 -6.42 -9.57
N ASN A 43 -2.31 -5.34 -9.83
CA ASN A 43 -1.58 -4.59 -8.80
C ASN A 43 -2.38 -3.41 -8.24
N PHE A 44 -3.70 -3.41 -8.36
CA PHE A 44 -4.55 -2.35 -7.83
C PHE A 44 -5.88 -2.90 -7.32
N LEU A 45 -6.39 -2.30 -6.25
CA LEU A 45 -7.72 -2.49 -5.72
C LEU A 45 -8.42 -1.12 -5.65
N VAL A 46 -9.59 -1.04 -6.28
CA VAL A 46 -10.50 0.10 -6.10
C VAL A 46 -11.38 -0.21 -4.90
N VAL A 47 -11.42 0.72 -3.95
CA VAL A 47 -12.19 0.62 -2.71
C VAL A 47 -13.33 1.63 -2.77
N ASP A 48 -14.54 1.13 -2.55
CA ASP A 48 -15.76 1.92 -2.40
C ASP A 48 -16.37 1.70 -1.00
N ASP A 49 -17.47 2.40 -0.71
CA ASP A 49 -18.20 2.28 0.57
C ASP A 49 -18.79 0.87 0.80
N LYS A 50 -18.88 0.04 -0.24
CA LYS A 50 -19.44 -1.31 -0.18
C LYS A 50 -18.37 -2.38 -0.02
N THR A 51 -17.11 -2.02 -0.26
CA THR A 51 -15.98 -2.92 -0.15
C THR A 51 -15.79 -3.31 1.31
N GLU A 52 -15.75 -4.60 1.60
CA GLU A 52 -15.56 -5.10 2.97
C GLU A 52 -14.11 -4.93 3.44
N ASP A 53 -13.92 -4.71 4.74
CA ASP A 53 -12.57 -4.62 5.35
C ASP A 53 -11.74 -5.88 5.06
N SER A 54 -12.38 -7.06 5.08
CA SER A 54 -11.79 -8.35 4.74
C SER A 54 -11.10 -8.37 3.36
N THR A 55 -11.69 -7.69 2.38
CA THR A 55 -11.16 -7.61 1.01
C THR A 55 -9.92 -6.72 0.96
N ILE A 56 -9.94 -5.63 1.73
CA ILE A 56 -8.83 -4.68 1.84
C ILE A 56 -7.64 -5.35 2.53
N GLU A 57 -7.89 -6.07 3.63
CA GLU A 57 -6.86 -6.85 4.34
C GLU A 57 -6.23 -7.91 3.43
N HIS A 58 -7.06 -8.68 2.71
CA HIS A 58 -6.56 -9.69 1.78
C HIS A 58 -5.70 -9.07 0.68
N ALA A 59 -6.13 -7.96 0.08
CA ALA A 59 -5.33 -7.28 -0.95
C ALA A 59 -4.03 -6.70 -0.40
N PHE A 60 -4.05 -6.16 0.81
CA PHE A 60 -2.85 -5.69 1.49
C PHE A 60 -1.85 -6.83 1.73
N ASP A 61 -2.31 -7.98 2.20
CA ASP A 61 -1.47 -9.17 2.40
C ASP A 61 -0.94 -9.74 1.09
N ASP A 62 -1.77 -9.79 0.04
CA ASP A 62 -1.38 -10.26 -1.28
C ASP A 62 -0.26 -9.36 -1.88
N PHE A 63 -0.38 -8.04 -1.70
CA PHE A 63 0.62 -7.08 -2.18
C PHE A 63 1.90 -7.03 -1.33
N THR A 64 1.82 -7.36 -0.04
CA THR A 64 2.96 -7.24 0.88
C THR A 64 3.72 -8.56 1.09
N GLN A 65 3.02 -9.70 1.08
CA GLN A 65 3.57 -11.00 1.46
C GLN A 65 3.63 -11.98 0.28
N GLU A 66 2.57 -12.08 -0.51
CA GLU A 66 2.51 -13.07 -1.60
C GLU A 66 3.31 -12.61 -2.83
N ARG A 67 3.16 -11.33 -3.20
CA ARG A 67 3.80 -10.76 -4.38
C ARG A 67 5.20 -10.20 -4.10
N LYS A 68 6.20 -10.90 -4.63
CA LYS A 68 7.63 -10.55 -4.48
C LYS A 68 8.14 -9.52 -5.49
N ASP A 69 7.31 -9.14 -6.45
CA ASP A 69 7.64 -8.21 -7.54
C ASP A 69 7.14 -6.77 -7.27
N ILE A 70 6.43 -6.54 -6.16
CA ILE A 70 6.00 -5.22 -5.71
C ILE A 70 7.09 -4.57 -4.86
N ALA A 71 7.43 -3.33 -5.19
CA ALA A 71 8.39 -2.51 -4.46
C ALA A 71 7.73 -1.56 -3.46
N ILE A 72 6.60 -0.97 -3.85
CA ILE A 72 5.89 0.05 -3.05
C ILE A 72 4.39 -0.23 -3.14
N VAL A 73 3.71 -0.14 -2.00
CA VAL A 73 2.25 -0.16 -1.89
C VAL A 73 1.79 1.24 -1.51
N LEU A 74 1.01 1.86 -2.40
CA LEU A 74 0.34 3.12 -2.15
C LEU A 74 -1.07 2.81 -1.61
N ILE A 75 -1.41 3.36 -0.47
CA ILE A 75 -2.73 3.19 0.13
C ILE A 75 -3.30 4.55 0.53
N ASN A 76 -4.57 4.84 0.24
CA ASN A 76 -5.13 6.08 0.78
C ASN A 76 -5.21 5.98 2.31
N GLN A 77 -4.83 7.06 3.01
CA GLN A 77 -4.78 7.08 4.47
C GLN A 77 -6.12 6.71 5.14
N HIS A 78 -7.24 7.18 4.57
CA HIS A 78 -8.56 6.86 5.11
C HIS A 78 -8.92 5.36 4.97
N ILE A 79 -8.38 4.68 3.94
CA ILE A 79 -8.54 3.23 3.78
C ILE A 79 -7.59 2.47 4.71
N ALA A 80 -6.35 2.95 4.86
CA ALA A 80 -5.38 2.37 5.80
C ALA A 80 -5.92 2.38 7.24
N GLU A 81 -6.73 3.39 7.61
CA GLU A 81 -7.37 3.45 8.92
C GLU A 81 -8.34 2.30 9.18
N ARG A 82 -9.05 1.81 8.14
CA ARG A 82 -9.97 0.68 8.27
C ARG A 82 -9.24 -0.61 8.66
N ILE A 83 -8.01 -0.77 8.18
CA ILE A 83 -7.15 -1.94 8.41
C ILE A 83 -5.92 -1.59 9.27
N ARG A 84 -6.03 -0.58 10.14
CA ARG A 84 -4.90 0.02 10.88
C ARG A 84 -4.03 -1.02 11.59
N ASN A 85 -4.66 -2.03 12.18
CA ASN A 85 -3.97 -3.14 12.85
C ASN A 85 -3.02 -3.90 11.92
N ARG A 86 -3.43 -4.16 10.66
CA ARG A 86 -2.60 -4.86 9.68
C ARG A 86 -1.42 -3.98 9.22
N VAL A 87 -1.69 -2.71 8.94
CA VAL A 87 -0.67 -1.74 8.50
C VAL A 87 0.38 -1.52 9.58
N ASP A 88 -0.02 -1.30 10.84
CA ASP A 88 0.91 -1.05 11.95
C ASP A 88 1.73 -2.31 12.32
N THR A 89 1.18 -3.51 12.11
CA THR A 89 1.89 -4.79 12.34
C THR A 89 2.93 -5.08 11.27
N TYR A 90 2.77 -4.50 10.08
CA TYR A 90 3.71 -4.68 8.99
C TYR A 90 5.01 -3.91 9.25
N THR A 91 6.10 -4.64 9.47
CA THR A 91 7.41 -4.06 9.85
C THR A 91 8.55 -4.41 8.90
N GLU A 92 8.24 -5.16 7.85
CA GLU A 92 9.19 -5.54 6.81
C GLU A 92 9.63 -4.32 6.00
N ALA A 93 10.87 -4.33 5.52
CA ALA A 93 11.41 -3.21 4.74
C ALA A 93 10.84 -3.16 3.31
N PHE A 94 10.36 -4.28 2.78
CA PHE A 94 9.85 -4.39 1.41
C PHE A 94 8.62 -5.30 1.30
N PRO A 95 7.58 -4.87 0.56
CA PRO A 95 7.45 -3.56 -0.09
C PRO A 95 7.27 -2.39 0.89
N ALA A 96 7.68 -1.19 0.48
CA ALA A 96 7.45 0.02 1.27
C ALA A 96 5.97 0.41 1.21
N VAL A 97 5.33 0.60 2.36
CA VAL A 97 3.93 1.04 2.45
C VAL A 97 3.90 2.55 2.63
N LEU A 98 3.16 3.26 1.77
CA LEU A 98 3.02 4.71 1.81
C LEU A 98 1.54 5.11 1.86
N GLU A 99 1.18 5.84 2.91
CA GLU A 99 -0.15 6.42 3.08
C GLU A 99 -0.24 7.75 2.29
N ILE A 100 -1.17 7.82 1.33
CA ILE A 100 -1.40 9.02 0.49
C ILE A 100 -2.76 9.67 0.81
N PRO A 101 -2.91 10.99 0.65
CA PRO A 101 -4.23 11.62 0.71
C PRO A 101 -5.13 11.10 -0.40
N SER A 102 -6.43 11.40 -0.30
CA SER A 102 -7.33 11.32 -1.43
C SER A 102 -7.98 12.66 -1.72
N LYS A 103 -8.81 12.72 -2.77
CA LYS A 103 -9.47 13.95 -3.20
C LYS A 103 -10.33 14.57 -2.11
N ASP A 104 -11.09 13.75 -1.40
CA ASP A 104 -12.04 14.20 -0.36
C ASP A 104 -11.46 14.12 1.06
N HIS A 105 -10.39 13.34 1.24
CA HIS A 105 -9.76 13.10 2.54
C HIS A 105 -8.33 13.63 2.58
N PRO A 106 -8.09 14.82 3.16
CA PRO A 106 -6.76 15.39 3.28
C PRO A 106 -5.89 14.54 4.20
N TYR A 107 -4.58 14.64 4.01
CA TYR A 107 -3.59 13.91 4.80
C TYR A 107 -3.49 14.45 6.23
N ASP A 108 -3.56 13.55 7.20
CA ASP A 108 -3.39 13.80 8.63
C ASP A 108 -2.07 13.18 9.12
N PRO A 109 -1.04 13.99 9.43
CA PRO A 109 0.25 13.50 9.91
C PRO A 109 0.19 12.72 11.22
N GLU A 110 -0.86 12.89 12.03
CA GLU A 110 -0.99 12.22 13.32
C GLU A 110 -1.46 10.77 13.19
N LYS A 111 -2.02 10.40 12.04
CA LYS A 111 -2.52 9.05 11.75
C LYS A 111 -1.53 8.16 11.02
N ASP A 112 -0.47 8.75 10.48
CA ASP A 112 0.54 8.04 9.71
C ASP A 112 1.47 7.20 10.62
N SER A 113 1.57 5.92 10.29
CA SER A 113 2.37 4.92 11.01
C SER A 113 3.88 5.23 11.02
N VAL A 114 4.43 5.76 9.93
CA VAL A 114 5.84 6.13 9.78
C VAL A 114 6.15 7.35 10.64
N LEU A 115 5.32 8.40 10.56
CA LEU A 115 5.50 9.62 11.35
C LEU A 115 5.38 9.36 12.85
N ARG A 116 4.43 8.51 13.28
CA ARG A 116 4.34 8.06 14.67
C ARG A 116 5.63 7.39 15.14
N ARG A 117 6.23 6.54 14.29
CA ARG A 117 7.49 5.85 14.61
C ARG A 117 8.66 6.83 14.70
N VAL A 118 8.69 7.83 13.82
CA VAL A 118 9.68 8.92 13.84
C VAL A 118 9.54 9.76 15.12
N ARG A 119 8.33 10.20 15.49
CA ARG A 119 8.10 10.97 16.73
C ARG A 119 8.55 10.21 17.97
N ARG A 120 8.22 8.91 18.07
CA ARG A 120 8.71 8.04 19.15
C ARG A 120 10.24 7.95 19.22
N LEU A 121 10.94 7.99 18.09
CA LEU A 121 12.40 7.98 18.05
C LEU A 121 13.01 9.33 18.49
N PHE A 122 12.30 10.43 18.25
CA PHE A 122 12.72 11.78 18.64
C PHE A 122 12.23 12.20 20.04
N GLY A 123 11.49 11.34 20.74
CA GLY A 123 11.10 11.56 22.14
C GLY A 123 9.89 12.49 22.33
N GLU A 124 9.08 12.67 21.29
CA GLU A 124 7.74 13.29 21.36
C GLU A 124 6.64 12.23 21.34
#